data_AF-G2LNW3-F1
#
_entry.id   AF-G2LNW3-F1
#
_cell.length_a   1.000
_cell.length_b   1.000
_cell.length_c   1.000
_cell.angle_alpha   90.00
_cell.angle_beta   90.00
_cell.angle_gamma   90.00
#
_symmetry.space_group_name_H-M   'P 1'
#
loop_
_entity.id
_entity.type
_entity.pdbx_description
1 polymer ?
#
loop_
_entity_poly.entity_id
_entity_poly.type
_entity_poly.pdbx_seq_one_letter_code
_entity_poly.pdbx_strand_id
1 'polypeptide(L)'
;MMKIQNIYLKKNKTLNQLEILTSYKKEYIKKMHAEMISGISVHCLINYQSFIVMLDHIIQENLCVIENDTKIIKESIENLTKNHINLKTWTYLNAINKQRILKIKTIKEQSINDNYTQLKFLKKDAYFNVGNNESHNISEQYD
;
A
#
# COMPACT_ATOMS: atom_id res chain seq x y z
N MET A 1 -7.77 3.62 -5.16
CA MET A 1 -6.98 4.13 -6.32
C MET A 1 -7.83 5.05 -7.22
N MET A 2 -9.02 4.63 -7.67
CA MET A 2 -9.94 5.48 -8.48
C MET A 2 -10.24 6.87 -7.90
N LYS A 3 -10.40 7.00 -6.57
CA LYS A 3 -10.73 8.30 -5.94
C LYS A 3 -9.62 9.35 -6.12
N ILE A 4 -8.34 8.99 -5.95
CA ILE A 4 -7.20 9.91 -6.11
C ILE A 4 -7.02 10.30 -7.58
N GLN A 5 -7.19 9.34 -8.48
CA GLN A 5 -7.12 9.58 -9.92
C GLN A 5 -8.20 10.58 -10.36
N ASN A 6 -9.42 10.45 -9.84
CA ASN A 6 -10.50 11.40 -10.11
C ASN A 6 -10.20 12.80 -9.56
N ILE A 7 -9.64 12.92 -8.35
CA ILE A 7 -9.26 14.22 -7.77
C ILE A 7 -8.13 14.86 -8.61
N TYR A 8 -7.17 14.07 -9.07
CA TYR A 8 -6.11 14.55 -9.94
C TYR A 8 -6.65 15.07 -11.30
N LEU A 9 -7.54 14.30 -11.94
CA LEU A 9 -8.18 14.72 -13.18
C LEU A 9 -9.02 15.99 -13.00
N LYS A 10 -9.75 16.08 -11.90
CA LYS A 10 -10.52 17.28 -11.52
C LYS A 10 -9.60 18.49 -11.35
N LYS A 11 -8.51 18.35 -10.58
CA LYS A 11 -7.51 19.41 -10.40
C LYS A 11 -6.95 19.91 -11.74
N ASN A 12 -6.59 19.01 -12.65
CA ASN A 12 -6.10 19.39 -13.98
C ASN A 12 -7.16 20.15 -14.80
N LYS A 13 -8.43 19.72 -14.75
CA LYS A 13 -9.52 20.45 -15.38
C LYS A 13 -9.67 21.85 -14.81
N THR A 14 -9.60 22.00 -13.48
CA THR A 14 -9.69 23.29 -12.79
C THR A 14 -8.49 24.19 -13.13
N LEU A 15 -7.28 23.64 -13.28
CA LEU A 15 -6.11 24.39 -13.74
C LEU A 15 -6.31 24.95 -15.15
N ASN A 16 -6.83 24.15 -16.09
CA ASN A 16 -7.13 24.61 -17.43
C ASN A 16 -8.20 25.71 -17.43
N GLN A 17 -9.23 25.59 -16.59
CA GLN A 17 -10.24 26.63 -16.42
C GLN A 17 -9.63 27.93 -15.89
N LEU A 18 -8.74 27.84 -14.91
CA LEU A 18 -8.04 29.00 -14.34
C LEU A 18 -7.18 29.71 -15.39
N GLU A 19 -6.48 28.96 -16.24
CA GLU A 19 -5.67 29.53 -17.33
C GLU A 19 -6.54 30.30 -18.34
N ILE A 20 -7.68 29.72 -18.72
CA ILE A 20 -8.64 30.35 -19.63
C ILE A 20 -9.20 31.64 -19.00
N LEU A 21 -9.66 31.57 -17.74
CA LEU A 21 -10.23 32.72 -17.03
C LEU A 21 -9.22 33.85 -16.85
N THR A 22 -7.97 33.51 -16.54
CA THR A 22 -6.88 34.48 -16.37
C THR A 22 -6.53 35.15 -17.70
N SER A 23 -6.46 34.38 -18.78
CA SER A 23 -6.22 34.91 -20.13
C SER A 23 -7.37 35.80 -20.58
N TYR A 24 -8.60 35.35 -20.36
CA TYR A 24 -9.80 36.13 -20.66
C TYR A 24 -9.84 37.45 -19.87
N LYS A 25 -9.52 37.42 -18.57
CA LYS A 25 -9.40 38.63 -17.74
C LYS A 25 -8.42 39.64 -18.34
N LYS A 26 -7.23 39.17 -18.76
CA LYS A 26 -6.19 40.03 -19.36
C LYS A 26 -6.70 40.70 -20.63
N GLU A 27 -7.32 39.95 -21.53
CA GLU A 27 -7.90 40.50 -22.77
C GLU A 27 -9.05 41.47 -22.48
N TYR A 28 -9.89 41.15 -21.50
CA TYR A 28 -11.00 42.01 -21.10
C TYR A 28 -10.54 43.36 -20.53
N ILE A 29 -9.48 43.36 -19.71
CA ILE A 29 -8.86 44.60 -19.18
C ILE A 29 -8.26 45.44 -20.31
N LYS A 30 -7.58 44.81 -21.29
CA LYS A 30 -7.05 45.53 -22.46
C LYS A 30 -8.17 46.21 -23.23
N LYS A 31 -9.29 45.51 -23.45
CA LYS A 31 -10.47 46.07 -24.12
C LYS A 31 -11.06 47.25 -23.34
N MET A 32 -11.24 47.09 -22.02
CA MET A 32 -11.70 48.18 -21.16
C MET A 32 -10.80 49.42 -21.27
N HIS A 33 -9.48 49.23 -21.25
CA HIS A 33 -8.52 50.33 -21.36
C HIS A 33 -8.60 51.04 -22.73
N ALA A 34 -8.76 50.29 -23.82
CA ALA A 34 -8.95 50.87 -25.16
C ALA A 34 -10.23 51.72 -25.23
N GLU A 35 -11.36 51.18 -24.73
CA GLU A 35 -12.64 51.91 -24.66
C GLU A 35 -12.54 53.15 -23.76
N MET A 36 -11.78 53.06 -22.66
CA MET A 36 -11.55 54.18 -21.76
C MET A 36 -10.80 55.33 -22.43
N ILE A 37 -9.78 55.03 -23.25
CA ILE A 37 -9.08 56.03 -24.09
C ILE A 37 -10.03 56.66 -25.11
N SER A 38 -10.92 55.86 -25.70
CA SER A 38 -11.89 56.33 -26.70
C SER A 38 -13.07 57.13 -26.14
N GLY A 39 -13.16 57.30 -24.81
CA GLY A 39 -14.22 58.04 -24.16
C GLY A 39 -15.47 57.18 -23.92
N ILE A 40 -15.39 56.30 -22.92
CA ILE A 40 -16.48 55.40 -22.51
C ILE A 40 -17.49 56.10 -21.57
N SER A 41 -18.76 55.69 -21.64
CA SER A 41 -19.76 56.14 -20.68
C SER A 41 -19.51 55.58 -19.27
N VAL A 42 -19.91 56.33 -18.23
CA VAL A 42 -19.82 55.90 -16.83
C VAL A 42 -20.54 54.56 -16.60
N HIS A 43 -21.71 54.37 -17.22
CA HIS A 43 -22.45 53.12 -17.13
C HIS A 43 -21.66 51.92 -17.68
N CYS A 44 -21.02 52.09 -18.83
CA CYS A 44 -20.19 51.04 -19.42
C CYS A 44 -18.97 50.75 -18.53
N LEU A 45 -18.32 51.78 -17.95
CA LEU A 45 -17.21 51.59 -17.03
C LEU A 45 -17.61 50.80 -15.77
N ILE A 46 -18.76 51.11 -15.18
CA ILE A 46 -19.30 50.37 -14.02
C ILE A 46 -19.53 48.89 -14.37
N ASN A 47 -20.06 48.61 -15.57
CA ASN A 47 -20.25 47.24 -16.03
C ASN A 47 -18.92 46.49 -16.19
N TYR A 48 -17.91 47.12 -16.78
CA TYR A 48 -16.56 46.54 -16.87
C TYR A 48 -15.99 46.20 -15.50
N GLN A 49 -16.09 47.14 -14.54
CA GLN A 49 -15.59 46.94 -13.18
C GLN A 49 -16.34 45.80 -12.46
N SER A 50 -17.67 45.80 -12.53
CA SER A 50 -18.51 44.77 -11.90
C SER A 50 -18.18 43.38 -12.45
N PHE A 51 -17.98 43.28 -13.76
CA PHE A 51 -17.62 42.03 -14.39
C PHE A 51 -16.20 41.56 -14.00
N ILE A 52 -15.23 42.48 -13.90
CA ILE A 52 -13.88 42.14 -13.42
C ILE A 52 -13.93 41.59 -11.99
N VAL A 53 -14.71 42.21 -11.10
CA VAL A 53 -14.88 41.75 -9.71
C VAL A 53 -15.51 40.35 -9.67
N MET A 54 -16.55 40.11 -10.48
CA MET A 54 -17.14 38.78 -10.60
C MET A 54 -16.12 37.75 -11.10
N LEU A 55 -15.34 38.10 -12.12
CA LEU A 55 -14.33 37.22 -12.69
C LEU A 55 -13.22 36.90 -11.68
N ASP A 56 -12.82 37.89 -10.87
CA ASP A 56 -11.89 37.69 -9.77
C ASP A 56 -12.42 36.75 -8.70
N HIS A 57 -13.69 36.86 -8.35
CA HIS A 57 -14.32 35.93 -7.42
C HIS A 57 -14.26 34.48 -7.93
N ILE A 58 -14.62 34.25 -9.19
CA ILE A 58 -14.57 32.93 -9.82
C ILE A 58 -13.12 32.41 -9.87
N ILE A 59 -12.14 33.26 -10.18
CA ILE A 59 -10.72 32.89 -10.17
C ILE A 59 -10.29 32.43 -8.77
N GLN A 60 -10.68 33.17 -7.72
CA GLN A 60 -10.36 32.82 -6.33
C GLN A 60 -10.99 31.50 -5.90
N GLU A 61 -12.25 31.24 -6.28
CA GLU A 61 -12.90 29.95 -6.01
C GLU A 61 -12.13 28.79 -6.64
N ASN A 62 -11.71 28.92 -7.90
CA ASN A 62 -10.92 27.89 -8.59
C ASN A 62 -9.56 27.66 -7.91
N LEU A 63 -8.89 28.72 -7.45
CA LEU A 63 -7.65 28.62 -6.69
C LEU A 63 -7.85 27.84 -5.37
N CYS A 64 -8.90 28.15 -4.62
CA CYS A 64 -9.24 27.44 -3.39
C CYS A 64 -9.51 25.95 -3.64
N VAL A 65 -10.22 25.61 -4.71
CA VAL A 65 -10.45 24.21 -5.11
C VAL A 65 -9.13 23.49 -5.42
N ILE A 66 -8.23 24.13 -6.16
CA ILE A 66 -6.91 23.57 -6.49
C ILE A 66 -6.08 23.32 -5.23
N GLU A 67 -6.09 24.26 -4.28
CA GLU A 67 -5.37 24.14 -3.01
C GLU A 67 -5.90 22.95 -2.19
N ASN A 68 -7.22 22.86 -2.04
CA ASN A 68 -7.87 21.75 -1.34
C ASN A 68 -7.58 20.39 -2.00
N ASP A 69 -7.74 20.29 -3.32
CA ASP A 69 -7.47 19.05 -4.05
C ASP A 69 -5.97 18.67 -3.92
N THR A 70 -5.06 19.64 -3.88
CA THR A 70 -3.62 19.41 -3.66
C THR A 70 -3.33 18.83 -2.27
N LYS A 71 -3.97 19.38 -1.23
CA LYS A 71 -3.84 18.89 0.15
C LYS A 71 -4.32 17.44 0.26
N ILE A 72 -5.49 17.12 -0.30
CA ILE A 72 -6.06 15.77 -0.28
C ILE A 72 -5.14 14.77 -1.00
N ILE A 73 -4.58 15.15 -2.16
CA ILE A 73 -3.63 14.30 -2.89
C ILE A 73 -2.39 14.01 -2.03
N LYS A 74 -1.82 15.03 -1.39
CA LYS A 74 -0.63 14.88 -0.53
C LYS A 74 -0.88 13.92 0.63
N GLU A 75 -1.95 14.15 1.40
CA GLU A 75 -2.32 13.29 2.53
C GLU A 75 -2.57 11.84 2.07
N SER A 76 -3.18 11.67 0.90
CA SER A 76 -3.43 10.34 0.32
C SER A 76 -2.13 9.61 -0.05
N ILE A 77 -1.15 10.31 -0.62
CA ILE A 77 0.17 9.75 -0.98
C ILE A 77 0.94 9.35 0.29
N GLU A 78 0.91 10.18 1.32
CA GLU A 78 1.55 9.88 2.61
C GLU A 78 0.95 8.62 3.25
N ASN A 79 -0.38 8.52 3.26
CA ASN A 79 -1.08 7.34 3.76
C ASN A 79 -0.77 6.07 2.94
N LEU A 80 -0.74 6.17 1.61
CA LEU A 80 -0.36 5.05 0.74
C LEU A 80 1.06 4.58 1.01
N THR A 81 1.99 5.51 1.18
CA THR A 81 3.40 5.20 1.50
C THR A 81 3.52 4.47 2.83
N LYS A 82 2.84 4.96 3.88
CA LYS A 82 2.82 4.32 5.20
C LYS A 82 2.25 2.91 5.15
N ASN A 83 1.13 2.73 4.45
CA ASN A 83 0.49 1.43 4.29
C ASN A 83 1.38 0.44 3.52
N HIS A 84 2.10 0.92 2.50
CA HIS A 84 3.03 0.11 1.74
C HIS A 84 4.21 -0.39 2.58
N ILE A 85 4.76 0.47 3.45
CA ILE A 85 5.82 0.08 4.39
C ILE A 85 5.30 -1.00 5.35
N ASN A 86 4.11 -0.78 5.94
CA ASN A 86 3.50 -1.76 6.84
C ASN A 86 3.28 -3.11 6.14
N LEU A 87 2.77 -3.08 4.91
CA LEU A 87 2.56 -4.29 4.12
C LEU A 87 3.87 -5.05 3.91
N LYS A 88 4.96 -4.36 3.53
CA LYS A 88 6.29 -4.96 3.38
C LYS A 88 6.81 -5.58 4.67
N THR A 89 6.61 -4.91 5.81
CA THR A 89 7.02 -5.45 7.10
C THR A 89 6.24 -6.73 7.43
N TRP A 90 4.92 -6.72 7.22
CA TRP A 90 4.09 -7.91 7.46
C TRP A 90 4.43 -9.07 6.53
N THR A 91 4.70 -8.81 5.25
CA THR A 91 5.08 -9.87 4.31
C THR A 91 6.42 -10.49 4.68
N TYR A 92 7.38 -9.67 5.11
CA TYR A 92 8.68 -10.14 5.62
C TYR A 92 8.52 -11.01 6.88
N LEU A 93 7.79 -10.53 7.89
CA LEU A 93 7.54 -11.29 9.12
C LEU A 93 6.81 -12.61 8.84
N ASN A 94 5.83 -12.59 7.93
CA ASN A 94 5.12 -13.80 7.51
C ASN A 94 6.05 -14.81 6.84
N ALA A 95 6.99 -14.35 6.01
CA ALA A 95 7.98 -15.22 5.37
C ALA A 95 8.89 -15.90 6.41
N ILE A 96 9.40 -15.14 7.40
CA ILE A 96 10.19 -15.70 8.51
C ILE A 96 9.38 -16.74 9.28
N ASN A 97 8.13 -16.40 9.63
CA ASN A 97 7.28 -17.30 10.40
C ASN A 97 7.00 -18.60 9.66
N LYS A 98 6.72 -18.53 8.35
CA LYS A 98 6.55 -19.72 7.49
C LYS A 98 7.79 -20.61 7.50
N GLN A 99 8.98 -20.04 7.36
CA GLN A 99 10.23 -20.80 7.44
C GLN A 99 10.42 -21.45 8.81
N ARG A 100 10.11 -20.74 9.90
CA ARG A 100 10.19 -21.28 11.26
C ARG A 100 9.21 -22.43 11.47
N ILE A 101 7.97 -22.31 11.00
CA ILE A 101 6.96 -23.37 11.06
C ILE A 101 7.43 -24.61 10.30
N LEU A 102 7.99 -24.44 9.10
CA LEU A 102 8.54 -25.56 8.31
C LEU A 102 9.67 -26.26 9.06
N LYS A 103 10.64 -25.52 9.61
CA LYS A 103 11.73 -26.10 10.42
C LYS A 103 11.20 -26.91 11.60
N ILE A 104 10.20 -26.40 12.32
CA ILE A 104 9.59 -27.10 13.46
C ILE A 104 8.91 -28.40 12.99
N LYS A 105 8.19 -28.36 11.86
CA LYS A 105 7.55 -29.57 11.30
C LYS A 105 8.59 -30.63 10.94
N THR A 106 9.65 -30.24 10.24
CA THR A 106 10.74 -31.16 9.85
C THR A 106 11.41 -31.79 11.07
N ILE A 107 11.71 -31.02 12.11
CA ILE A 107 12.31 -31.56 13.35
C ILE A 107 11.37 -32.55 14.02
N LYS A 108 10.05 -32.26 14.08
CA LYS A 108 9.06 -33.17 14.65
C LYS A 108 8.95 -34.47 13.86
N GLU A 109 8.88 -34.39 12.53
CA GLU A 109 8.85 -35.57 11.65
C GLU A 109 10.10 -36.43 11.82
N GLN A 110 11.29 -35.79 11.84
CA GLN A 110 12.55 -36.48 12.06
C GLN A 110 12.56 -37.21 13.42
N SER A 111 12.15 -36.53 14.50
CA SER A 111 12.08 -37.12 15.84
C SER A 111 11.13 -38.32 15.90
N ILE A 112 9.96 -38.24 15.25
CA ILE A 112 9.01 -39.37 15.17
C ILE A 112 9.64 -40.55 14.42
N ASN A 113 10.30 -40.28 13.29
CA ASN A 113 10.95 -41.32 12.48
C ASN A 113 12.12 -41.99 13.21
N ASP A 114 12.94 -41.20 13.91
CA ASP A 114 14.07 -41.70 14.69
C ASP A 114 13.56 -42.59 15.84
N ASN A 115 12.54 -42.14 16.57
CA ASN A 115 11.89 -42.92 17.63
C ASN A 115 11.31 -44.23 17.10
N TYR A 116 10.61 -44.19 15.97
CA TYR A 116 10.06 -45.39 15.32
C TYR A 116 11.16 -46.37 14.92
N THR A 117 12.25 -45.86 14.35
CA THR A 117 13.41 -46.67 13.95
C THR A 117 14.06 -47.34 15.16
N GLN A 118 14.31 -46.60 16.24
CA GLN A 118 14.85 -47.14 17.49
C GLN A 118 13.94 -48.22 18.09
N LEU A 119 12.63 -47.98 18.16
CA LEU A 119 11.65 -48.98 18.61
C LEU A 119 11.67 -50.24 17.75
N LYS A 120 11.81 -50.10 16.43
CA LYS A 120 11.89 -51.23 15.49
C LYS A 120 13.17 -52.06 15.71
N PHE A 121 14.30 -51.41 15.95
CA PHE A 121 15.55 -52.10 16.29
C PHE A 121 15.47 -52.82 17.64
N LEU A 122 14.97 -52.15 18.69
CA LEU A 122 14.79 -52.77 20.01
C LEU A 122 13.87 -54.01 19.96
N LYS A 123 12.77 -53.95 19.18
CA LYS A 123 11.93 -55.12 18.96
C LYS A 123 12.69 -56.25 18.27
N LYS A 124 13.53 -55.96 17.28
CA LYS A 124 14.30 -56.96 16.55
C LYS A 124 15.31 -57.65 17.48
N ASP A 125 16.03 -56.91 18.31
CA ASP A 125 17.00 -57.47 19.26
C ASP A 125 16.33 -58.27 20.39
N ALA A 126 15.10 -57.91 20.77
CA ALA A 126 14.30 -58.71 21.70
C ALA A 126 13.94 -60.10 21.14
N TYR A 127 13.77 -60.26 19.82
CA TYR A 127 13.57 -61.58 19.20
C TYR A 127 14.87 -62.39 19.10
N PHE A 128 16.03 -61.75 18.94
CA PHE A 128 17.32 -62.45 18.86
C PHE A 128 17.88 -62.85 20.24
N ASN A 129 17.58 -62.12 21.32
CA ASN A 129 18.02 -62.49 22.67
C ASN A 129 17.16 -63.59 23.34
N VAL A 130 15.98 -63.91 22.83
CA VAL A 130 15.16 -65.03 23.35
C VAL A 130 15.62 -66.38 22.77
N GLY A 131 16.37 -66.39 21.66
CA GLY A 131 16.84 -67.63 21.00
C GLY A 131 18.16 -68.22 21.52
N ASN A 132 18.86 -67.56 22.43
CA ASN A 132 20.21 -67.97 22.88
C ASN A 132 20.29 -68.50 24.33
N ASN A 133 19.16 -68.71 25.01
CA ASN A 133 19.15 -69.20 26.41
C ASN A 133 18.79 -70.69 26.57
N GLU A 134 18.69 -71.49 25.50
CA GLU A 134 18.25 -72.90 25.58
C GLU A 134 19.31 -73.95 25.21
N SER A 135 20.60 -73.67 25.36
CA SER A 135 21.62 -74.71 25.09
C SER A 135 22.83 -74.65 25.99
N HIS A 136 22.66 -74.71 27.31
CA HIS A 136 23.70 -75.20 28.23
C HIS A 136 23.05 -75.79 29.48
N ASN A 137 22.59 -77.04 29.40
CA ASN A 137 22.61 -77.96 30.52
C ASN A 137 22.42 -79.41 30.05
N ILE A 138 22.94 -80.35 30.85
CA ILE A 138 23.18 -81.78 30.60
C ILE A 138 24.58 -81.99 29.99
N SER A 139 25.59 -82.46 30.73
CA SER A 139 25.56 -83.65 31.58
C SER A 139 26.39 -83.53 32.85
N GLU A 140 25.78 -83.96 33.96
CA GLU A 140 26.36 -84.24 35.27
C GLU A 140 27.51 -85.27 35.20
N GLN A 141 28.46 -85.08 36.12
CA GLN A 141 29.43 -86.08 36.56
C GLN A 141 28.70 -87.24 37.24
N TYR A 142 29.09 -88.48 36.94
CA TYR A 142 29.07 -89.57 37.90
C TYR A 142 30.34 -90.41 37.72
N ASP A 143 30.84 -90.88 38.87
CA ASP A 143 32.16 -91.44 39.18
C ASP A 143 32.68 -92.57 38.27
#